data_AF-A0AAV5NRW5-F1
#
_entry.id   AF-A0AAV5NRW5-F1
#
_cell.length_a   1.000
_cell.length_b   1.000
_cell.length_c   1.000
_cell.angle_alpha   90.00
_cell.angle_beta   90.00
_cell.angle_gamma   90.00
#
_symmetry.space_group_name_H-M   'P 1'
#
loop_
_entity.id
_entity.type
_entity.pdbx_description
1 polymer ?
#
loop_
_entity_poly.entity_id
_entity_poly.type
_entity_poly.pdbx_seq_one_letter_code
_entity_poly.pdbx_strand_id
1 'polypeptide(L)'
;MKKLLMLLAIMVSEPILAGQIKTNLDVDNVRVRKTVAYVKFSGCSYYSIIYLNSEYEKVMYSSLLAAGMGGKKVTAEFNGVDCSAKELELIYVDVGF
;
A
#
# COMPACT_ATOMS: atom_id res chain seq x y z
N MET A 1 37.91 -14.72 25.91
CA MET A 1 37.38 -14.19 24.63
C MET A 1 35.86 -14.36 24.58
N LYS A 2 35.10 -13.56 25.35
CA LYS A 2 33.63 -13.66 25.49
C LYS A 2 32.91 -12.30 25.44
N LYS A 3 33.58 -11.24 24.97
CA LYS A 3 33.05 -9.87 24.98
C LYS A 3 32.72 -9.30 23.59
N LEU A 4 32.70 -10.11 22.54
CA LEU A 4 32.48 -9.64 21.16
C LEU A 4 31.04 -9.83 20.64
N LEU A 5 30.14 -10.45 21.41
CA LEU A 5 28.79 -10.79 20.92
C LEU A 5 27.70 -9.74 21.25
N MET A 6 28.00 -8.68 22.01
CA MET A 6 27.00 -7.67 22.37
C MET A 6 26.84 -6.55 21.35
N LEU A 7 27.74 -6.39 20.37
CA LEU A 7 27.70 -5.28 19.43
C LEU A 7 26.76 -5.50 18.21
N LEU A 8 26.33 -6.74 17.95
CA LEU A 8 25.47 -7.06 16.79
C LEU A 8 23.97 -6.86 17.04
N ALA A 9 23.54 -6.62 18.28
CA ALA A 9 22.11 -6.51 18.61
C ALA A 9 21.49 -5.13 18.30
N ILE A 10 22.30 -4.14 17.90
CA ILE A 10 21.83 -2.75 17.74
C ILE A 10 21.58 -2.39 16.25
N MET A 11 21.90 -3.27 15.30
CA MET A 11 21.81 -2.95 13.86
C MET A 11 20.54 -3.41 13.14
N VAL A 12 19.48 -3.79 13.87
CA VAL A 12 18.19 -4.21 13.25
C VAL A 12 17.06 -3.21 13.48
N SER A 13 17.34 -1.97 13.90
CA SER A 13 16.36 -0.92 13.80
C SER A 13 16.33 -0.42 12.35
N GLU A 14 15.46 -1.01 11.53
CA GLU A 14 15.10 -0.42 10.24
C GLU A 14 14.67 1.04 10.48
N PRO A 15 15.21 2.02 9.75
CA PRO A 15 14.72 3.38 9.83
C PRO A 15 13.29 3.38 9.27
N ILE A 16 12.30 3.43 10.16
CA ILE A 16 10.91 3.69 9.81
C ILE A 16 10.84 5.15 9.38
N LEU A 17 11.12 5.39 8.10
CA LEU A 17 11.06 6.71 7.49
C LEU A 17 9.58 7.10 7.36
N ALA A 18 9.05 7.82 8.34
CA ALA A 18 7.67 8.29 8.31
C ALA A 18 7.45 9.29 7.16
N GLY A 19 7.02 8.79 5.99
CA GLY A 19 6.74 9.59 4.80
C GLY A 19 5.80 8.86 3.86
N GLN A 20 5.03 9.61 3.08
CA GLN A 20 4.17 9.08 2.03
C GLN A 20 5.02 8.32 0.99
N ILE A 21 4.62 7.10 0.65
CA ILE A 21 5.29 6.31 -0.39
C ILE A 21 4.44 6.27 -1.64
N LYS A 22 5.06 6.61 -2.77
CA LYS A 22 4.53 6.47 -4.13
C LYS A 22 5.25 5.33 -4.84
N THR A 23 4.53 4.29 -5.25
CA THR A 23 5.14 3.07 -5.84
C THR A 23 4.30 2.45 -6.96
N ASN A 24 4.97 1.80 -7.91
CA ASN A 24 4.33 1.14 -9.07
C ASN A 24 4.06 -0.33 -8.77
N LEU A 25 2.78 -0.70 -8.73
CA LEU A 25 2.33 -2.02 -8.30
C LEU A 25 1.23 -2.56 -9.22
N ASP A 26 1.09 -3.88 -9.25
CA ASP A 26 -0.03 -4.57 -9.86
C ASP A 26 -1.16 -4.77 -8.82
N VAL A 27 -2.40 -4.84 -9.29
CA VAL A 27 -3.58 -5.06 -8.44
C VAL A 27 -3.90 -6.55 -8.43
N ASP A 28 -3.59 -7.23 -7.33
CA ASP A 28 -3.78 -8.68 -7.22
C ASP A 28 -5.23 -9.05 -6.91
N ASN A 29 -5.87 -8.32 -5.99
CA ASN A 29 -7.21 -8.65 -5.52
C ASN A 29 -7.92 -7.44 -4.90
N VAL A 30 -9.24 -7.41 -5.02
CA VAL A 30 -10.09 -6.35 -4.49
C VAL A 30 -11.26 -6.96 -3.73
N ARG A 31 -11.56 -6.42 -2.54
CA ARG A 31 -12.74 -6.78 -1.74
C ARG A 31 -13.51 -5.52 -1.38
N VAL A 32 -14.83 -5.56 -1.48
CA VAL A 32 -15.67 -4.40 -1.16
C VAL A 32 -16.59 -4.72 0.01
N ARG A 33 -16.72 -3.76 0.92
CA ARG A 33 -17.72 -3.71 1.99
C ARG A 33 -18.50 -2.39 1.87
N LYS A 34 -19.57 -2.27 2.66
CA LYS A 34 -20.56 -1.17 2.58
C LYS A 34 -19.95 0.23 2.41
N THR A 35 -18.86 0.55 3.11
CA THR A 35 -18.24 1.89 3.11
C THR A 35 -16.72 1.85 2.88
N VAL A 36 -16.16 0.67 2.61
CA VAL A 36 -14.70 0.48 2.52
C VAL A 36 -14.39 -0.52 1.42
N ALA A 37 -13.45 -0.19 0.55
CA ALA A 37 -12.81 -1.15 -0.34
C ALA A 37 -11.42 -1.52 0.21
N TYR A 38 -11.07 -2.79 0.06
CA TYR A 38 -9.77 -3.35 0.41
C TYR A 38 -9.07 -3.75 -0.87
N VAL A 39 -7.86 -3.26 -1.09
CA VAL A 39 -7.07 -3.52 -2.30
C VAL A 39 -5.77 -4.22 -1.90
N LYS A 40 -5.50 -5.35 -2.53
CA LYS A 40 -4.24 -6.07 -2.40
C LYS A 40 -3.39 -5.74 -3.61
N PHE A 41 -2.22 -5.17 -3.35
CA PHE A 41 -1.22 -4.92 -4.37
C PHE A 41 -0.14 -6.01 -4.33
N SER A 42 0.45 -6.27 -5.50
CA SER A 42 1.56 -7.20 -5.67
C SER A 42 2.74 -6.80 -4.78
N GLY A 43 3.27 -7.75 -4.00
CA GLY A 43 4.44 -7.50 -3.14
C GLY A 43 4.13 -6.82 -1.80
N CYS A 44 2.91 -6.35 -1.56
CA CYS A 44 2.50 -5.81 -0.26
C CYS A 44 2.01 -6.93 0.65
N SER A 45 2.32 -6.89 1.95
CA SER A 45 1.96 -7.97 2.89
C SER A 45 0.47 -7.97 3.27
N TYR A 46 -0.17 -6.80 3.28
CA TYR A 46 -1.56 -6.64 3.69
C TYR A 46 -2.41 -5.98 2.61
N TYR A 47 -3.72 -5.89 2.88
CA TYR A 47 -4.62 -5.07 2.08
C TYR A 47 -4.49 -3.61 2.51
N SER A 48 -4.45 -2.72 1.53
CA SER A 48 -4.69 -1.29 1.71
C SER A 48 -6.20 -1.02 1.72
N ILE A 49 -6.60 0.10 2.30
CA ILE A 49 -8.00 0.48 2.44
C ILE A 49 -8.30 1.77 1.66
N ILE A 50 -9.51 1.84 1.12
CA ILE A 50 -10.10 3.04 0.54
C ILE A 50 -11.44 3.25 1.24
N TYR A 51 -11.60 4.36 1.94
CA TYR A 51 -12.87 4.76 2.53
C TYR A 51 -13.76 5.38 1.44
N LEU A 52 -14.90 4.78 1.14
CA LEU A 52 -15.77 5.18 0.02
C LEU A 52 -16.77 6.28 0.43
N ASN A 53 -16.28 7.32 1.10
CA ASN A 53 -17.11 8.33 1.76
C ASN A 53 -17.45 9.52 0.85
N SER A 54 -16.66 9.76 -0.19
CA SER A 54 -16.81 10.85 -1.17
C SER A 54 -16.77 10.31 -2.59
N GLU A 55 -17.19 11.14 -3.54
CA GLU A 55 -17.11 10.80 -4.98
C GLU A 55 -15.66 10.61 -5.44
N TYR A 56 -14.71 11.33 -4.84
CA TYR A 56 -13.29 11.18 -5.16
C TYR A 56 -12.80 9.75 -4.87
N GLU A 57 -13.08 9.22 -3.68
CA GLU A 57 -12.59 7.87 -3.34
C GLU A 57 -13.31 6.77 -4.13
N LYS A 58 -14.58 6.98 -4.50
CA LYS A 58 -15.31 6.05 -5.39
C LYS A 58 -14.74 6.05 -6.80
N VAL A 59 -14.37 7.21 -7.33
CA VAL A 59 -13.70 7.33 -8.63
C VAL A 59 -12.33 6.69 -8.57
N MET A 60 -11.53 6.99 -7.54
CA MET A 60 -10.22 6.36 -7.32
C MET A 60 -10.35 4.83 -7.31
N TYR A 61 -11.28 4.28 -6.53
CA TYR A 61 -11.58 2.85 -6.50
C TYR A 61 -11.94 2.29 -7.89
N SER A 62 -12.80 2.99 -8.63
CA SER A 62 -13.25 2.56 -9.97
C SER A 62 -12.10 2.54 -10.98
N SER A 63 -11.24 3.55 -10.97
CA SER A 63 -10.04 3.61 -11.80
C SER A 63 -9.07 2.47 -11.48
N LEU A 64 -8.90 2.17 -10.18
CA LEU A 64 -8.08 1.07 -9.69
C LEU A 64 -8.60 -0.29 -10.16
N LEU A 65 -9.92 -0.50 -10.08
CA LEU A 65 -10.57 -1.72 -10.54
C LEU A 65 -10.40 -1.90 -12.06
N ALA A 66 -10.61 -0.83 -12.83
CA ALA A 66 -10.40 -0.85 -14.28
C ALA A 66 -8.94 -1.18 -14.64
N ALA A 67 -7.98 -0.60 -13.93
CA ALA A 67 -6.55 -0.90 -14.12
C ALA A 67 -6.23 -2.37 -13.83
N GLY A 68 -6.72 -2.90 -12.71
CA GLY A 68 -6.54 -4.31 -12.34
C GLY A 68 -7.14 -5.28 -13.36
N MET A 69 -8.36 -5.00 -13.84
CA MET A 69 -9.00 -5.80 -14.90
C MET A 69 -8.25 -5.71 -16.23
N GLY A 70 -7.63 -4.57 -16.53
CA GLY A 70 -6.82 -4.35 -17.71
C GLY A 70 -5.38 -4.86 -17.62
N GLY A 71 -4.98 -5.46 -16.49
CA GLY A 71 -3.60 -5.89 -16.24
C GLY A 71 -2.59 -4.73 -16.28
N LYS A 72 -3.03 -3.52 -15.93
CA LYS A 72 -2.21 -2.31 -15.91
C LYS A 72 -1.57 -2.12 -14.54
N LYS A 73 -0.32 -1.65 -14.56
CA LYS A 73 0.36 -1.18 -13.35
C LYS A 73 -0.20 0.17 -12.92
N VAL A 74 -0.31 0.37 -11.62
CA VAL A 74 -0.76 1.62 -11.03
C VAL A 74 0.32 2.19 -10.13
N THR A 75 0.45 3.52 -10.14
CA THR A 75 1.25 4.21 -9.14
C THR A 75 0.35 4.52 -7.95
N ALA A 76 0.55 3.84 -6.83
CA ALA A 76 -0.23 4.02 -5.61
C ALA A 76 0.54 4.87 -4.59
N GLU A 77 -0.16 5.79 -3.93
CA GLU A 77 0.36 6.53 -2.78
C GLU A 77 -0.39 6.15 -1.50
N PHE A 78 0.35 5.86 -0.44
CA PHE A 78 -0.19 5.42 0.85
C PHE A 78 0.04 6.44 1.95
N ASN A 79 -0.94 6.57 2.85
CA ASN A 79 -0.78 7.28 4.11
C ASN A 79 -0.04 6.39 5.13
N GLY A 80 1.27 6.32 4.98
CA GLY A 80 2.17 5.57 5.86
C GLY A 80 3.49 5.22 5.20
N VAL A 81 4.32 4.48 5.92
CA VAL A 81 5.76 4.34 5.64
C VAL A 81 6.11 3.36 4.54
N ASP A 82 5.33 2.31 4.36
CA ASP A 82 5.50 1.33 3.29
C ASP A 82 4.19 0.56 3.15
N CYS A 83 3.99 -0.26 2.11
CA CYS A 83 2.80 -1.11 2.03
C CYS A 83 2.90 -2.43 2.83
N SER A 84 3.88 -2.53 3.73
CA SER A 84 4.04 -3.64 4.67
C SER A 84 3.24 -3.42 5.96
N ALA A 85 2.85 -2.18 6.26
CA ALA A 85 1.95 -1.90 7.38
C ALA A 85 0.52 -2.39 7.10
N LYS A 86 -0.17 -2.78 8.16
CA LYS A 86 -1.53 -3.32 8.08
C LYS A 86 -2.54 -2.19 7.84
N GLU A 87 -3.45 -2.40 6.89
CA GLU A 87 -4.63 -1.54 6.64
C GLU A 87 -4.28 -0.07 6.35
N LEU A 88 -3.24 0.15 5.56
CA LEU A 88 -2.87 1.50 5.13
C LEU A 88 -3.90 2.11 4.22
N GLU A 89 -4.22 3.38 4.49
CA GLU A 89 -5.09 4.16 3.64
C GLU A 89 -4.39 4.53 2.34
N LEU A 90 -5.05 4.23 1.23
CA LEU A 90 -4.65 4.67 -0.09
C LEU A 90 -5.21 6.07 -0.33
N ILE A 91 -4.33 7.01 -0.66
CA ILE A 91 -4.69 8.44 -0.79
C ILE A 91 -4.62 8.94 -2.22
N TYR A 92 -3.91 8.24 -3.11
CA TYR A 92 -3.80 8.59 -4.51
C TYR A 92 -3.47 7.37 -5.37
N VAL A 93 -3.98 7.38 -6.61
CA VAL A 93 -3.66 6.41 -7.65
C VAL A 93 -3.48 7.11 -8.99
N ASP A 94 -2.43 6.73 -9.70
CA ASP A 94 -2.24 7.03 -11.12
C ASP A 94 -2.28 5.74 -11.93
N VAL A 95 -3.06 5.71 -13.01
CA VAL A 95 -3.15 4.56 -13.91
C VAL A 95 -2.34 4.87 -15.16
N GLY A 96 -1.20 4.19 -15.32
CA GLY A 96 -0.38 4.34 -16.52
C GLY A 96 -1.10 3.75 -17.74
N PHE A 97 -1.32 4.57 -18.76
CA PHE A 97 -1.94 4.17 -20.03
C PHE A 97 -0.97 3.48 -20.97
#